data_AF-A0A445LNI2-F1
#
_entry.id   AF-A0A445LNI2-F1
#
_cell.length_a   1.000
_cell.length_b   1.000
_cell.length_c   1.000
_cell.angle_alpha   90.00
_cell.angle_beta   90.00
_cell.angle_gamma   90.00
#
_symmetry.space_group_name_H-M   'P 1'
#
loop_
_entity.id
_entity.type
_entity.pdbx_description
1 polymer ?
#
loop_
_entity_poly.entity_id
_entity_poly.type
_entity_poly.pdbx_seq_one_letter_code
_entity_poly.pdbx_strand_id
1 'polypeptide(L)'
;MVVSQTQIKPLSLSELGKRFEGKVAIVTASTQGIGFAIAHRLGLEGASVVISSRKQQNVDVAAENLQAEGIEVLEVVCHVSNAQQRKNLIDKTVQERFILISYAIYTDSV
;
A
#
# COMPACT_ATOMS: atom_id res chain seq x y z
N MET A 1 12.57 24.16 -30.56
CA MET A 1 11.76 23.33 -29.65
C MET A 1 12.59 22.14 -29.22
N VAL A 2 13.15 22.17 -28.01
CA VAL A 2 13.94 21.05 -27.48
C VAL A 2 12.96 20.06 -26.88
N VAL A 3 12.83 18.90 -27.52
CA VAL A 3 12.06 17.78 -26.98
C VAL A 3 12.89 17.25 -25.80
N SER A 4 12.44 17.53 -24.58
CA SER A 4 13.10 17.07 -23.35
C SER A 4 13.09 15.55 -23.35
N GLN A 5 14.24 14.95 -23.61
CA GLN A 5 14.41 13.51 -23.53
C GLN A 5 14.29 13.11 -22.05
N THR A 6 13.19 12.44 -21.71
CA THR A 6 13.01 11.78 -20.41
C THR A 6 14.12 10.72 -20.29
N GLN A 7 15.18 11.02 -19.54
CA GLN A 7 16.24 10.06 -19.28
C GLN A 7 15.69 8.90 -18.45
N ILE A 8 15.48 7.75 -19.08
CA ILE A 8 15.25 6.50 -18.35
C ILE A 8 16.63 6.05 -17.85
N LYS A 9 16.92 6.33 -16.58
CA LYS A 9 18.13 5.86 -15.91
C LYS A 9 18.11 4.33 -15.92
N PRO A 10 19.13 3.62 -16.45
CA PRO A 10 19.14 2.17 -16.44
C PRO A 10 19.24 1.70 -14.98
N LEU A 11 18.16 1.08 -14.46
CA LEU A 11 18.16 0.49 -13.12
C LEU A 11 19.08 -0.73 -13.10
N SER A 12 19.96 -0.79 -12.11
CA SER A 12 20.78 -1.98 -11.84
C SER A 12 19.90 -3.15 -11.38
N LEU A 13 20.32 -4.40 -11.63
CA LEU A 13 19.57 -5.61 -11.21
C LEU A 13 19.30 -5.68 -9.70
N SER A 14 20.17 -5.05 -8.89
CA SER A 14 19.99 -4.87 -7.45
C SER A 14 18.91 -3.85 -7.06
N GLU A 15 18.67 -2.83 -7.89
CA GLU A 15 17.60 -1.83 -7.68
C GLU A 15 16.24 -2.29 -8.21
N LEU A 16 16.21 -3.36 -9.02
CA LEU A 16 14.97 -3.92 -9.56
C LEU A 16 14.05 -4.51 -8.47
N GLY A 17 14.65 -4.95 -7.35
CA GLY A 17 13.94 -5.53 -6.20
C GLY A 17 13.45 -4.52 -5.17
N LYS A 18 13.78 -3.23 -5.31
CA LYS A 18 13.47 -2.18 -4.31
C LYS A 18 12.85 -0.93 -4.94
N ARG A 19 11.96 -1.12 -5.91
CA ARG A 19 11.32 -0.02 -6.67
C ARG A 19 10.51 0.94 -5.80
N PHE A 20 10.11 0.50 -4.61
CA PHE A 20 9.28 1.25 -3.69
C PHE A 20 9.95 1.52 -2.34
N GLU A 21 11.27 1.35 -2.23
CA GLU A 21 12.01 1.69 -1.01
C GLU A 21 11.76 3.14 -0.59
N GLY A 22 11.36 3.33 0.67
CA GLY A 22 11.04 4.63 1.25
C GLY A 22 9.70 5.24 0.79
N LYS A 23 8.82 4.45 0.17
CA LYS A 23 7.49 4.87 -0.27
C LYS A 23 6.40 4.23 0.58
N VAL A 24 5.27 4.91 0.74
CA VAL A 24 4.12 4.40 1.50
C VAL A 24 2.97 4.05 0.56
N ALA A 25 2.60 2.77 0.45
CA ALA A 25 1.49 2.34 -0.41
C ALA A 25 0.21 2.09 0.39
N ILE A 26 -0.90 2.74 -0.01
CA ILE A 26 -2.22 2.46 0.58
C ILE A 26 -2.91 1.40 -0.25
N VAL A 27 -3.18 0.26 0.37
CA VAL A 27 -3.97 -0.80 -0.25
C VAL A 27 -5.26 -0.95 0.55
N THR A 28 -6.39 -0.64 -0.08
CA THR A 28 -7.72 -0.86 0.49
C THR A 28 -8.21 -2.26 0.14
N ALA A 29 -9.08 -2.85 0.98
CA ALA A 29 -9.53 -4.24 0.80
C ALA A 29 -8.35 -5.23 0.73
N SER A 30 -7.32 -4.97 1.52
CA SER A 30 -6.01 -5.65 1.46
C SER A 30 -5.85 -6.80 2.45
N THR A 31 -6.92 -7.18 3.13
CA THR A 31 -6.84 -8.24 4.15
C THR A 31 -6.85 -9.64 3.57
N GLN A 32 -7.28 -9.83 2.31
CA GLN A 32 -7.34 -11.13 1.64
C GLN A 32 -7.19 -10.99 0.12
N GLY A 33 -6.93 -12.12 -0.56
CA GLY A 33 -6.95 -12.22 -2.02
C GLY A 33 -5.94 -11.30 -2.71
N ILE A 34 -6.39 -10.61 -3.76
CA ILE A 34 -5.53 -9.77 -4.61
C ILE A 34 -4.98 -8.58 -3.82
N GLY A 35 -5.80 -7.94 -2.97
CA GLY A 35 -5.36 -6.81 -2.17
C GLY A 35 -4.23 -7.17 -1.21
N PHE A 36 -4.30 -8.35 -0.60
CA PHE A 36 -3.21 -8.87 0.25
C PHE A 36 -1.95 -9.16 -0.57
N ALA A 37 -2.08 -9.85 -1.70
CA ALA A 37 -0.94 -10.16 -2.57
C ALA A 37 -0.24 -8.89 -3.11
N ILE A 38 -1.00 -7.83 -3.39
CA ILE A 38 -0.45 -6.53 -3.79
C ILE A 38 0.30 -5.87 -2.63
N ALA A 39 -0.31 -5.81 -1.43
CA ALA A 39 0.34 -5.24 -0.25
C ALA A 39 1.64 -5.99 0.07
N HIS A 40 1.59 -7.32 0.03
CA HIS A 40 2.74 -8.20 0.19
C HIS A 40 3.85 -7.90 -0.82
N ARG A 41 3.51 -7.86 -2.11
CA ARG A 41 4.49 -7.58 -3.16
C ARG A 41 5.11 -6.19 -3.04
N LEU A 42 4.32 -5.18 -2.72
CA LEU A 42 4.80 -3.82 -2.53
C LEU A 42 5.74 -3.73 -1.32
N GLY A 43 5.40 -4.44 -0.23
CA GLY A 43 6.24 -4.54 0.95
C GLY A 43 7.59 -5.20 0.69
N LEU A 44 7.59 -6.32 -0.05
CA LEU A 44 8.83 -6.97 -0.49
C LEU A 44 9.71 -6.07 -1.38
N GLU A 45 9.08 -5.14 -2.11
CA GLU A 45 9.78 -4.14 -2.92
C GLU A 45 10.20 -2.88 -2.12
N GLY A 46 10.10 -2.93 -0.79
CA GLY A 46 10.58 -1.91 0.15
C GLY A 46 9.57 -0.83 0.51
N ALA A 47 8.30 -0.97 0.12
CA ALA A 47 7.26 -0.02 0.51
C ALA A 47 6.80 -0.26 1.96
N SER A 48 6.53 0.80 2.70
CA SER A 48 5.68 0.70 3.89
C SER A 48 4.23 0.61 3.42
N VAL A 49 3.46 -0.35 3.89
CA VAL A 49 2.10 -0.61 3.37
C VAL A 49 1.04 -0.26 4.39
N VAL A 50 0.04 0.51 3.97
CA VAL A 50 -1.15 0.80 4.76
C VAL A 50 -2.24 -0.16 4.32
N ILE A 51 -2.68 -1.02 5.24
CA ILE A 51 -3.75 -1.98 4.99
C ILE A 51 -5.04 -1.54 5.66
N SER A 52 -6.17 -1.81 5.00
CA SER A 52 -7.48 -1.48 5.55
C SER A 52 -8.57 -2.48 5.19
N SER A 53 -9.49 -2.67 6.13
CA SER A 53 -10.71 -3.46 5.97
C SER A 53 -11.81 -2.97 6.91
N ARG A 54 -12.99 -3.58 6.77
CA ARG A 54 -14.18 -3.29 7.59
C ARG A 54 -14.10 -3.89 8.99
N LYS A 55 -13.37 -4.99 9.16
CA LYS A 55 -13.27 -5.75 10.41
C LYS A 55 -11.84 -5.71 10.94
N GLN A 56 -11.67 -5.33 12.20
CA GLN A 56 -10.36 -5.25 12.87
C GLN A 56 -9.59 -6.59 12.80
N GLN A 57 -10.25 -7.70 13.16
CA GLN A 57 -9.65 -9.05 13.12
C GLN A 57 -8.99 -9.40 11.78
N ASN A 58 -9.58 -8.98 10.65
CA ASN A 58 -9.01 -9.28 9.34
C ASN A 58 -7.75 -8.43 9.06
N VAL A 59 -7.72 -7.21 9.59
CA VAL A 59 -6.57 -6.31 9.48
C VAL A 59 -5.42 -6.85 10.34
N ASP A 60 -5.71 -7.25 11.57
CA ASP A 60 -4.71 -7.77 12.51
C ASP A 60 -4.00 -9.01 11.92
N VAL A 61 -4.77 -9.99 11.42
CA VAL A 61 -4.21 -11.20 10.81
C VAL A 61 -3.37 -10.87 9.56
N ALA A 62 -3.81 -9.93 8.73
CA ALA A 62 -3.05 -9.54 7.55
C ALA A 62 -1.77 -8.77 7.93
N ALA A 63 -1.83 -7.92 8.95
CA ALA A 63 -0.69 -7.19 9.48
C ALA A 63 0.37 -8.15 10.04
N GLU A 64 -0.04 -9.12 10.87
CA GLU A 64 0.86 -10.13 11.44
C GLU A 64 1.61 -10.90 10.35
N ASN A 65 0.91 -11.36 9.31
CA ASN A 65 1.53 -12.09 8.20
C ASN A 65 2.56 -11.24 7.45
N LEU A 66 2.24 -9.98 7.17
CA LEU A 66 3.15 -9.07 6.46
C LEU A 66 4.35 -8.66 7.35
N GLN A 67 4.12 -8.39 8.63
CA GLN A 67 5.16 -8.04 9.59
C GLN A 67 6.12 -9.22 9.86
N ALA A 68 5.61 -10.45 9.85
CA ALA A 68 6.44 -11.66 9.96
C ALA A 68 7.47 -11.78 8.82
N GLU A 69 7.21 -11.15 7.68
CA GLU A 69 8.11 -11.08 6.53
C GLU A 69 9.02 -9.84 6.54
N GLY A 70 9.00 -9.05 7.62
CA GLY A 70 9.83 -7.86 7.79
C GLY A 70 9.32 -6.63 7.04
N ILE A 71 8.06 -6.64 6.60
CA ILE A 71 7.42 -5.52 5.91
C ILE A 71 6.90 -4.52 6.95
N GLU A 72 7.11 -3.22 6.72
CA GLU A 72 6.49 -2.18 7.54
C GLU A 72 5.01 -2.03 7.18
N VAL A 73 4.13 -2.19 8.18
CA VAL A 73 2.68 -2.19 7.97
C VAL A 73 2.00 -1.20 8.92
N LEU A 74 1.14 -0.36 8.36
CA LEU A 74 0.20 0.45 9.12
C LEU A 74 -1.22 -0.08 8.94
N GLU A 75 -1.85 -0.40 10.06
CA GLU A 75 -3.22 -0.91 10.11
C GLU A 75 -4.24 0.22 10.31
N VAL A 76 -5.20 0.30 9.39
CA VAL A 76 -6.28 1.30 9.47
C VAL A 76 -7.61 0.65 9.18
N VAL A 77 -8.48 0.53 10.19
CA VAL A 77 -9.87 0.16 9.94
C VAL A 77 -10.61 1.30 9.26
N CYS A 78 -11.12 1.03 8.06
CA CYS A 78 -11.83 2.02 7.26
C CYS A 78 -12.96 1.34 6.47
N HIS A 79 -14.17 1.83 6.70
CA HIS A 79 -15.31 1.57 5.85
C HIS A 79 -15.30 2.56 4.68
N VAL A 80 -14.96 2.06 3.49
CA VAL A 80 -14.81 2.90 2.28
C VAL A 80 -16.08 3.67 1.90
N SER A 81 -17.26 3.18 2.25
CA SER A 81 -18.54 3.90 2.03
C SER A 81 -18.71 5.15 2.91
N ASN A 82 -17.94 5.30 3.99
CA ASN A 82 -18.02 6.46 4.88
C ASN A 82 -16.96 7.52 4.49
N ALA A 83 -17.42 8.69 4.04
CA ALA A 83 -16.54 9.77 3.59
C ALA A 83 -15.58 10.28 4.67
N GLN A 84 -16.02 10.31 5.94
CA GLN A 84 -15.20 10.73 7.07
C GLN A 84 -14.07 9.73 7.34
N GLN A 85 -14.35 8.43 7.19
CA GLN A 85 -13.36 7.38 7.39
C GLN A 85 -12.32 7.35 6.26
N ARG A 86 -12.74 7.60 5.01
CA ARG A 86 -11.78 7.79 3.90
C ARG A 86 -10.83 8.96 4.17
N LYS A 87 -11.36 10.08 4.65
CA LYS A 87 -10.52 11.24 4.99
C LYS A 87 -9.52 10.91 6.10
N ASN A 88 -9.95 10.25 7.17
CA ASN A 88 -9.07 9.81 8.25
C ASN A 88 -7.98 8.83 7.79
N LEU A 89 -8.30 7.92 6.86
CA LEU A 89 -7.34 6.99 6.29
C LEU A 89 -6.26 7.70 5.46
N ILE A 90 -6.67 8.68 4.65
CA ILE A 90 -5.74 9.53 3.90
C ILE A 90 -4.90 10.37 4.86
N ASP A 91 -5.53 11.03 5.84
CA ASP A 91 -4.84 11.90 6.80
C ASP A 91 -3.77 11.12 7.58
N LYS A 92 -4.09 9.91 8.07
CA LYS A 92 -3.14 9.02 8.74
C LYS A 92 -1.99 8.59 7.82
N THR A 93 -2.27 8.33 6.56
CA THR A 93 -1.22 7.92 5.62
C THR A 93 -0.32 9.08 5.20
N VAL A 94 -0.90 10.26 4.97
CA VAL A 94 -0.14 11.46 4.56
C VAL A 94 0.80 11.92 5.67
N GLN A 95 0.47 11.66 6.94
CA GLN A 95 1.36 11.89 8.07
C GLN A 95 2.65 11.05 8.02
N GLU A 96 2.63 9.88 7.38
CA GLU A 96 3.75 8.90 7.35
C GLU A 96 4.77 9.12 6.19
N ARG A 97 4.63 10.18 5.38
CA ARG A 97 5.50 10.60 4.25
C ARG A 97 5.26 9.88 2.89
N PHE A 98 5.58 10.61 1.82
CA PHE A 98 5.00 10.54 0.47
C PHE A 98 5.40 9.35 -0.44
N ILE A 99 4.41 8.64 -1.01
CA ILE A 99 4.09 8.47 -2.45
C ILE A 99 2.79 7.67 -2.54
N LEU A 100 1.69 8.29 -2.97
CA LEU A 100 0.36 7.68 -2.88
C LEU A 100 0.07 6.80 -4.11
N ILE A 101 0.27 5.49 -4.00
CA ILE A 101 -0.28 4.52 -4.94
C ILE A 101 -1.55 3.97 -4.31
N SER A 102 -2.69 4.58 -4.62
CA SER A 102 -3.99 4.05 -4.23
C SER A 102 -4.44 3.05 -5.30
N TYR A 103 -4.47 1.76 -4.95
CA TYR A 103 -5.13 0.74 -5.77
C TYR A 103 -6.40 0.30 -5.03
N ALA A 104 -7.52 0.92 -5.38
CA ALA A 104 -8.83 0.56 -4.85
C ALA A 104 -9.42 -0.56 -5.70
N ILE A 105 -9.18 -1.82 -5.33
CA ILE A 105 -9.96 -2.92 -5.88
C ILE A 105 -11.28 -2.97 -5.11
N TYR A 106 -12.32 -2.42 -5.73
CA TYR A 106 -13.68 -2.57 -5.24
C TYR A 106 -14.13 -3.99 -5.58
N THR A 107 -13.83 -4.95 -4.70
CA THR A 107 -14.55 -6.23 -4.76
C THR A 107 -15.81 -6.04 -3.94
N ASP A 108 -16.91 -5.71 -4.61
CA ASP A 108 -18.24 -5.95 -4.06
C ASP A 108 -18.36 -7.46 -3.83
N SER A 109 -18.00 -7.90 -2.62
CA SER A 109 -18.56 -9.14 -2.10
C SER A 109 -20.02 -8.84 -1.79
N VAL A 110 -20.87 -9.31 -2.70
CA VAL A 110 -22.28 -9.68 -2.45
C VAL A 110 -22.50 -10.22 -1.04
#